data_AF-A0A965ZB25-F1
#
_entry.id   AF-A0A965ZB25-F1
#
_cell.length_a   1.000
_cell.length_b   1.000
_cell.length_c   1.000
_cell.angle_alpha   90.00
_cell.angle_beta   90.00
_cell.angle_gamma   90.00
#
_symmetry.space_group_name_H-M   'P 1'
#
loop_
_entity.id
_entity.type
_entity.pdbx_description
1 polymer ?
#
loop_
_entity_poly.entity_id
_entity_poly.type
_entity_poly.pdbx_seq_one_letter_code
_entity_poly.pdbx_strand_id
1 'polypeptide(L)'
;MKNLMFMMAVLICSAATAQQPAISLPITKTEIQEVVNSLTNKIPGSEVSRMERGVLQTAGLWQEENGTKQDFITFCTKNYISDPEEREIVFQKISGYMESLGGHFNKISLDLMTNLHLDNGPLHSIDALFGAYSPGAHLSDDFYANKIAFLITLNFPSYSLDEKNTRSKTWSRREWAYARLGDRFTTRVPAELIQASAAAETRSDIYISEYNIIMGNLRDNTNQ
;
A
#
# COMPACT_ATOMS: atom_id res chain seq x y z
N MET A 1 -51.63 -4.42 -30.87
CA MET A 1 -51.42 -3.04 -30.38
C MET A 1 -50.23 -3.06 -29.42
N LYS A 2 -49.20 -2.28 -29.76
CA LYS A 2 -48.02 -1.85 -28.98
C LYS A 2 -47.10 -2.94 -28.37
N ASN A 3 -46.11 -3.34 -29.16
CA ASN A 3 -44.81 -3.83 -28.67
C ASN A 3 -44.05 -2.65 -28.04
N LEU A 4 -43.77 -2.71 -26.74
CA LEU A 4 -42.97 -1.70 -26.05
C LEU A 4 -41.51 -2.19 -25.99
N MET A 5 -40.69 -1.74 -26.94
CA MET A 5 -39.24 -1.90 -26.92
C MET A 5 -38.66 -1.10 -25.74
N PHE A 6 -38.05 -1.78 -24.78
CA PHE A 6 -37.21 -1.16 -23.76
C PHE A 6 -35.83 -0.87 -24.38
N MET A 7 -35.62 0.36 -24.81
CA MET A 7 -34.34 0.84 -25.34
C MET A 7 -33.43 1.22 -24.17
N MET A 8 -32.47 0.35 -23.87
CA MET A 8 -31.42 0.58 -22.88
C MET A 8 -30.50 1.71 -23.39
N ALA A 9 -30.59 2.88 -22.78
CA ALA A 9 -29.72 4.01 -23.08
C ALA A 9 -28.29 3.70 -22.61
N VAL A 10 -27.40 3.40 -23.55
CA VAL A 10 -25.96 3.31 -23.31
C VAL A 10 -25.44 4.73 -23.08
N LEU A 11 -25.11 5.07 -21.82
CA LEU A 11 -24.35 6.26 -21.49
C LEU A 11 -22.93 6.09 -22.03
N ILE A 12 -22.65 6.66 -23.21
CA ILE A 12 -21.31 6.75 -23.75
C ILE A 12 -20.59 7.86 -22.99
N CYS A 13 -19.87 7.47 -21.93
CA CYS A 13 -18.95 8.35 -21.22
C CYS A 13 -17.85 8.76 -22.22
N SER A 14 -17.95 9.99 -22.72
CA SER A 14 -16.94 10.57 -23.60
C SER A 14 -15.71 10.86 -22.75
N ALA A 15 -14.77 9.93 -22.70
CA ALA A 15 -13.48 10.15 -22.07
C ALA A 15 -12.73 11.21 -22.87
N ALA A 16 -12.80 12.46 -22.41
CA ALA A 16 -11.83 13.46 -22.77
C ALA A 16 -10.46 12.92 -22.32
N THR A 17 -9.63 12.51 -23.28
CA THR A 17 -8.22 12.19 -23.05
C THR A 17 -7.52 13.49 -22.67
N ALA A 18 -7.61 13.86 -21.40
CA ALA A 18 -6.64 14.74 -20.79
C ALA A 18 -5.29 14.01 -20.89
N GLN A 19 -4.41 14.50 -21.76
CA GLN A 19 -3.02 14.06 -21.82
C GLN A 19 -2.44 14.25 -20.42
N GLN A 20 -2.31 13.16 -19.64
CA GLN A 20 -1.61 13.23 -18.37
C GLN A 20 -0.18 13.71 -18.67
N PRO A 21 0.34 14.73 -17.98
CA PRO A 21 1.72 15.14 -18.16
C PRO A 21 2.61 13.92 -17.91
N ALA A 22 3.54 13.66 -18.82
CA ALA A 22 4.52 12.60 -18.64
C ALA A 22 5.29 12.89 -17.35
N ILE A 23 5.00 12.12 -16.30
CA ILE A 23 5.68 12.23 -15.02
C ILE A 23 7.13 11.79 -15.28
N SER A 24 8.03 12.75 -15.45
CA SER A 24 9.45 12.46 -15.50
C SER A 24 9.87 12.01 -14.10
N LEU A 25 10.31 10.76 -13.97
CA LEU A 25 10.88 10.28 -12.73
C LEU A 25 12.10 11.14 -12.37
N PRO A 26 12.24 11.59 -11.11
CA PRO A 26 13.35 12.48 -10.72
C PRO A 26 14.71 11.76 -10.78
N ILE A 27 14.71 10.44 -10.63
CA ILE A 27 15.88 9.58 -10.75
C ILE A 27 15.92 8.97 -12.15
N THR A 28 17.05 9.13 -12.84
CA THR A 28 17.23 8.61 -14.20
C THR A 28 18.09 7.35 -14.19
N LYS A 29 18.22 6.72 -15.37
CA LYS A 29 19.05 5.53 -15.55
C LYS A 29 20.53 5.78 -15.19
N THR A 30 21.01 7.01 -15.36
CA THR A 30 22.40 7.37 -15.05
C THR A 30 22.69 7.23 -13.56
N GLU A 31 21.84 7.80 -12.69
CA GLU A 31 22.04 7.73 -11.24
C GLU A 31 21.86 6.30 -10.72
N ILE A 32 20.92 5.54 -11.29
CA ILE A 32 20.74 4.11 -10.96
C ILE A 32 22.02 3.33 -11.27
N GLN A 33 22.58 3.53 -12.48
CA GLN A 33 23.80 2.82 -12.88
C GLN A 33 25.01 3.22 -12.02
N GLU A 34 25.09 4.49 -11.61
CA GLU A 34 26.13 4.95 -10.69
C GLU A 34 26.08 4.22 -9.35
N VAL A 35 24.88 4.11 -8.74
CA VAL A 35 24.69 3.33 -7.50
C VAL A 35 25.04 1.86 -7.70
N VAL A 36 24.55 1.23 -8.76
CA VAL A 36 24.81 -0.19 -9.06
C VAL A 36 26.32 -0.42 -9.21
N ASN A 37 27.03 0.44 -9.93
CA ASN A 37 28.48 0.32 -10.11
C ASN A 37 29.24 0.51 -8.77
N SER A 38 28.81 1.47 -7.94
CA SER A 38 29.39 1.73 -6.63
C SER A 38 29.23 0.56 -5.65
N LEU A 39 28.11 -0.16 -5.73
CA LEU A 39 27.79 -1.28 -4.85
C LEU A 39 28.31 -2.63 -5.35
N THR A 40 28.33 -2.87 -6.68
CA THR A 40 28.72 -4.17 -7.26
C THR A 40 30.10 -4.64 -6.79
N ASN A 41 31.07 -3.72 -6.66
CA ASN A 41 32.43 -4.07 -6.22
C ASN A 41 32.53 -4.41 -4.72
N LYS A 42 31.46 -4.19 -3.95
CA LYS A 42 31.42 -4.36 -2.48
C LYS A 42 30.61 -5.58 -2.05
N ILE A 43 30.02 -6.33 -2.99
CA ILE A 43 29.07 -7.39 -2.69
C ILE A 43 29.39 -8.68 -3.45
N PRO A 44 29.01 -9.86 -2.94
CA PRO A 44 29.11 -11.11 -3.69
C PRO A 44 28.26 -11.06 -4.97
N GLY A 45 28.75 -11.68 -6.05
CA GLY A 45 28.04 -11.72 -7.34
C GLY A 45 26.62 -12.29 -7.28
N SER A 46 26.36 -13.22 -6.35
CA SER A 46 25.02 -13.79 -6.11
C SER A 46 23.99 -12.77 -5.62
N GLU A 47 24.44 -11.63 -5.08
CA GLU A 47 23.61 -10.61 -4.45
C GLU A 47 23.29 -9.44 -5.40
N VAL A 48 23.99 -9.36 -6.54
CA VAL A 48 23.90 -8.24 -7.50
C VAL A 48 22.47 -8.06 -8.03
N SER A 49 21.81 -9.15 -8.45
CA SER A 49 20.45 -9.07 -8.99
C SER A 49 19.42 -8.53 -7.98
N ARG A 50 19.59 -8.86 -6.68
CA ARG A 50 18.71 -8.33 -5.63
C ARG A 50 19.03 -6.87 -5.33
N MET A 51 20.31 -6.50 -5.32
CA MET A 51 20.75 -5.11 -5.16
C MET A 51 20.18 -4.21 -6.25
N GLU A 52 20.34 -4.59 -7.52
CA GLU A 52 19.82 -3.83 -8.67
C GLU A 52 18.31 -3.63 -8.54
N ARG A 53 17.58 -4.68 -8.16
CA ARG A 53 16.14 -4.60 -7.96
C ARG A 53 15.75 -3.62 -6.84
N GLY A 54 16.47 -3.66 -5.72
CA GLY A 54 16.22 -2.74 -4.61
C GLY A 54 16.49 -1.29 -4.99
N VAL A 55 17.57 -1.03 -5.72
CA VAL A 55 17.89 0.30 -6.26
C VAL A 55 16.82 0.77 -7.25
N LEU A 56 16.38 -0.11 -8.16
CA LEU A 56 15.33 0.20 -9.14
C LEU A 56 13.99 0.52 -8.48
N GLN A 57 13.56 -0.28 -7.51
CA GLN A 57 12.31 -0.04 -6.79
C GLN A 57 12.37 1.28 -6.00
N THR A 58 13.50 1.54 -5.33
CA THR A 58 13.73 2.77 -4.58
C THR A 58 13.69 3.99 -5.50
N ALA A 59 14.35 3.91 -6.67
CA ALA A 59 14.33 4.97 -7.67
C ALA A 59 12.92 5.25 -8.22
N GLY A 60 12.12 4.21 -8.46
CA GLY A 60 10.75 4.33 -8.96
C GLY A 60 9.78 4.99 -7.98
N LEU A 61 10.10 5.00 -6.68
CA LEU A 61 9.28 5.60 -5.63
C LEU A 61 9.81 6.95 -5.14
N TRP A 62 11.01 7.34 -5.57
CA TRP A 62 11.65 8.59 -5.18
C TRP A 62 10.95 9.76 -5.86
N GLN A 63 10.58 10.78 -5.08
CA GLN A 63 10.02 12.05 -5.57
C GLN A 63 10.92 13.23 -5.20
N GLU A 64 10.70 14.39 -5.80
CA GLU A 64 11.53 15.60 -5.57
C GLU A 64 11.55 16.03 -4.10
N GLU A 65 10.42 15.91 -3.40
CA GLU A 65 10.27 16.15 -1.96
C GLU A 65 11.16 15.24 -1.09
N ASN A 66 11.59 14.09 -1.62
CA ASN A 66 12.45 13.16 -0.92
C ASN A 66 13.92 13.57 -1.05
N GLY A 67 14.28 14.45 -1.98
CA GLY A 67 15.64 14.96 -2.13
C GLY A 67 16.18 14.82 -3.55
N THR A 68 17.39 15.32 -3.72
CA THR A 68 18.04 15.41 -5.02
C THR A 68 18.53 14.05 -5.53
N LYS A 69 18.93 14.02 -6.79
CA LYS A 69 19.66 12.90 -7.40
C LYS A 69 20.89 12.47 -6.59
N GLN A 70 21.62 13.45 -6.06
CA GLN A 70 22.80 13.18 -5.23
C GLN A 70 22.40 12.55 -3.90
N ASP A 71 21.31 13.02 -3.29
CA ASP A 71 20.77 12.44 -2.05
C ASP A 71 20.35 10.99 -2.25
N PHE A 72 19.75 10.65 -3.41
CA PHE A 72 19.45 9.27 -3.78
C PHE A 72 20.71 8.40 -3.84
N ILE A 73 21.75 8.84 -4.57
CA ILE A 73 23.02 8.10 -4.72
C ILE A 73 23.67 7.87 -3.35
N THR A 74 23.76 8.93 -2.55
CA THR A 74 24.32 8.88 -1.20
C THR A 74 23.50 7.96 -0.29
N PHE A 75 22.18 8.05 -0.35
CA PHE A 75 21.28 7.22 0.45
C PHE A 75 21.47 5.74 0.13
N CYS A 76 21.41 5.35 -1.15
CA CYS A 76 21.54 3.95 -1.55
C CYS A 76 22.93 3.39 -1.21
N THR A 77 23.99 4.16 -1.49
CA THR A 77 25.36 3.71 -1.22
C THR A 77 25.63 3.54 0.27
N LYS A 78 25.02 4.37 1.12
CA LYS A 78 25.17 4.32 2.59
C LYS A 78 24.33 3.22 3.23
N ASN A 79 23.11 3.00 2.76
CA ASN A 79 22.11 2.20 3.46
C ASN A 79 21.86 0.81 2.86
N TYR A 80 22.58 0.43 1.80
CA TYR A 80 22.51 -0.94 1.29
C TYR A 80 23.23 -1.90 2.23
N ILE A 81 22.53 -2.96 2.64
CA ILE A 81 23.01 -3.98 3.56
C ILE A 81 23.48 -5.19 2.75
N SER A 82 24.80 -5.33 2.63
CA SER A 82 25.43 -6.42 1.90
C SER A 82 25.53 -7.71 2.72
N ASP A 83 25.71 -7.59 4.04
CA ASP A 83 25.81 -8.73 4.95
C ASP A 83 24.42 -9.38 5.18
N PRO A 84 24.27 -10.68 4.87
CA PRO A 84 23.03 -11.40 5.13
C PRO A 84 22.61 -11.44 6.60
N GLU A 85 23.56 -11.46 7.55
CA GLU A 85 23.26 -11.51 8.98
C GLU A 85 22.71 -10.17 9.48
N GLU A 86 23.38 -9.07 9.16
CA GLU A 86 22.88 -7.72 9.45
C GLU A 86 21.50 -7.48 8.83
N ARG A 87 21.27 -7.97 7.60
CA ARG A 87 19.97 -7.83 6.94
C ARG A 87 18.86 -8.57 7.68
N GLU A 88 19.13 -9.76 8.22
CA GLU A 88 18.16 -10.48 9.06
C GLU A 88 17.88 -9.72 10.35
N ILE A 89 18.90 -9.18 11.01
CA ILE A 89 18.72 -8.36 12.22
C ILE A 89 17.82 -7.15 11.94
N VAL A 90 18.09 -6.43 10.85
CA VAL A 90 17.29 -5.28 10.43
C VAL A 90 15.87 -5.70 10.08
N PHE A 91 15.68 -6.82 9.38
CA PHE A 91 14.36 -7.37 9.09
C PHE A 91 13.55 -7.63 10.36
N GLN A 92 14.13 -8.29 11.37
CA GLN A 92 13.43 -8.60 12.62
C GLN A 92 13.01 -7.34 13.38
N LYS A 93 13.87 -6.31 13.40
CA LYS A 93 13.53 -5.01 13.99
C LYS A 93 12.35 -4.37 13.26
N ILE A 94 12.39 -4.33 11.93
CA ILE A 94 11.29 -3.79 11.11
C ILE A 94 10.00 -4.58 11.35
N SER A 95 10.07 -5.90 11.43
CA SER A 95 8.91 -6.75 11.72
C SER A 95 8.24 -6.35 13.04
N GLY A 96 9.01 -6.18 14.12
CA GLY A 96 8.46 -5.74 15.40
C GLY A 96 7.86 -4.33 15.36
N TYR A 97 8.49 -3.40 14.65
CA TYR A 97 7.93 -2.05 14.48
C TYR A 97 6.61 -2.06 13.69
N MET A 98 6.55 -2.85 12.62
CA MET A 98 5.35 -2.98 11.78
C MET A 98 4.22 -3.68 12.53
N GLU A 99 4.53 -4.69 13.34
CA GLU A 99 3.55 -5.35 14.21
C GLU A 99 2.97 -4.37 15.23
N SER A 100 3.82 -3.60 15.91
CA SER A 100 3.36 -2.59 16.86
C SER A 100 2.47 -1.55 16.18
N LEU A 101 2.90 -0.95 15.06
CA LEU A 101 2.11 0.05 14.36
C LEU A 101 0.78 -0.53 13.85
N GLY A 102 0.82 -1.68 13.17
CA GLY A 102 -0.37 -2.31 12.62
C GLY A 102 -1.38 -2.71 13.69
N GLY A 103 -0.91 -3.33 14.78
CA GLY A 103 -1.76 -3.72 15.91
C GLY A 103 -2.40 -2.52 16.60
N HIS A 104 -1.64 -1.45 16.86
CA HIS A 104 -2.17 -0.27 17.53
C HIS A 104 -3.12 0.54 16.64
N PHE A 105 -2.82 0.71 15.35
CA PHE A 105 -3.78 1.36 14.44
C PHE A 105 -5.08 0.57 14.34
N ASN A 106 -4.99 -0.77 14.23
CA ASN A 106 -6.19 -1.61 14.24
C ASN A 106 -6.99 -1.46 15.54
N LYS A 107 -6.32 -1.43 16.69
CA LYS A 107 -6.98 -1.20 17.97
C LYS A 107 -7.69 0.16 18.01
N ILE A 108 -7.02 1.23 17.60
CA ILE A 108 -7.63 2.57 17.54
C ILE A 108 -8.87 2.54 16.64
N SER A 109 -8.79 1.94 15.46
CA SER A 109 -9.95 1.81 14.56
C SER A 109 -11.12 1.07 15.23
N LEU A 110 -10.86 -0.05 15.92
CA LEU A 110 -11.90 -0.78 16.66
C LEU A 110 -12.53 0.06 17.77
N ASP A 111 -11.71 0.77 18.55
CA ASP A 111 -12.17 1.63 19.63
C ASP A 111 -13.06 2.76 19.07
N LEU A 112 -12.66 3.40 17.96
CA LEU A 112 -13.42 4.46 17.31
C LEU A 112 -14.74 3.98 16.68
N MET A 113 -14.81 2.72 16.26
CA MET A 113 -16.01 2.12 15.67
C MET A 113 -16.96 1.48 16.68
N THR A 114 -16.61 1.52 17.97
CA THR A 114 -17.34 0.79 19.03
C THR A 114 -18.83 1.11 19.07
N ASN A 115 -19.22 2.38 18.96
CA ASN A 115 -20.64 2.77 18.96
C ASN A 115 -21.36 2.42 17.65
N LEU A 116 -20.65 2.32 16.52
CA LEU A 116 -21.25 1.90 15.25
C LEU A 116 -21.48 0.39 15.20
N HIS A 117 -20.61 -0.39 15.83
CA HIS A 117 -20.63 -1.86 15.72
C HIS A 117 -21.36 -2.55 16.87
N LEU A 118 -21.49 -1.92 18.04
CA LEU A 118 -22.13 -2.49 19.22
C LEU A 118 -23.43 -1.76 19.57
N ASP A 119 -24.35 -2.48 20.21
CA ASP A 119 -25.61 -1.90 20.73
C ASP A 119 -25.36 -1.12 22.03
N ASN A 120 -24.76 0.07 21.88
CA ASN A 120 -24.47 0.99 22.99
C ASN A 120 -25.53 2.11 23.13
N GLY A 121 -26.70 1.91 22.53
CA GLY A 121 -27.77 2.91 22.47
C GLY A 121 -27.87 3.59 21.10
N PRO A 122 -28.67 4.68 21.00
CA PRO A 122 -28.91 5.35 19.73
C PRO A 122 -27.63 5.95 19.13
N LEU A 123 -27.46 5.80 17.81
CA LEU A 123 -26.35 6.43 17.09
C LEU A 123 -26.48 7.95 17.09
N HIS A 124 -25.33 8.61 17.22
CA HIS A 124 -25.19 10.05 17.08
C HIS A 124 -24.36 10.39 15.84
N SER A 125 -24.52 11.61 15.34
CA SER A 125 -23.79 12.10 14.16
C SER A 125 -22.26 12.02 14.31
N ILE A 126 -21.76 12.08 15.54
CA ILE A 126 -20.33 11.98 15.83
C ILE A 126 -19.78 10.57 15.62
N ASP A 127 -20.60 9.52 15.79
CA ASP A 127 -20.18 8.13 15.64
C ASP A 127 -19.82 7.84 14.18
N ALA A 128 -20.59 8.39 13.23
CA ALA A 128 -20.28 8.31 11.80
C ALA A 128 -18.97 9.03 11.44
N LEU A 129 -18.69 10.18 12.07
CA LEU A 129 -17.46 10.93 11.82
C LEU A 129 -16.22 10.17 12.33
N PHE A 130 -16.31 9.55 13.50
CA PHE A 130 -15.21 8.74 14.03
C PHE A 130 -15.07 7.39 13.31
N GLY A 131 -16.16 6.78 12.86
CA GLY A 131 -16.10 5.59 12.02
C GLY A 131 -15.40 5.84 10.68
N ALA A 132 -15.61 7.02 10.09
CA ALA A 132 -15.03 7.44 8.81
C ALA A 132 -13.54 7.84 8.91
N TYR A 133 -13.00 7.96 10.13
CA TYR A 133 -11.62 8.38 10.33
C TYR A 133 -10.66 7.18 10.27
N SER A 134 -9.72 7.20 9.32
CA SER A 134 -8.62 6.24 9.23
C SER A 134 -7.37 6.74 9.98
N PRO A 135 -7.01 6.17 11.15
CA PRO A 135 -5.90 6.66 11.96
C PRO A 135 -4.53 6.47 11.31
N GLY A 136 -4.41 5.50 10.41
CA GLY A 136 -3.16 5.14 9.73
C GLY A 136 -3.01 5.76 8.33
N ALA A 137 -3.90 6.67 7.90
CA ALA A 137 -3.94 7.15 6.53
C ALA A 137 -2.61 7.75 6.04
N HIS A 138 -1.91 8.49 6.89
CA HIS A 138 -0.63 9.13 6.56
C HIS A 138 0.60 8.24 6.75
N LEU A 139 0.45 7.02 7.27
CA LEU A 139 1.59 6.18 7.65
C LEU A 139 2.59 5.96 6.50
N SER A 140 2.07 5.71 5.29
CA SER A 140 2.92 5.48 4.11
C SER A 140 3.65 6.76 3.71
N ASP A 141 2.94 7.90 3.68
CA ASP A 141 3.50 9.20 3.33
C ASP A 141 4.63 9.60 4.29
N ASP A 142 4.40 9.41 5.59
CA ASP A 142 5.40 9.65 6.64
C ASP A 142 6.64 8.76 6.46
N PHE A 143 6.44 7.50 6.06
CA PHE A 143 7.53 6.56 5.81
C PHE A 143 8.37 6.90 4.58
N TYR A 144 7.79 7.54 3.57
CA TYR A 144 8.57 8.10 2.47
C TYR A 144 9.32 9.36 2.92
N ALA A 145 8.66 10.25 3.66
CA ALA A 145 9.27 11.48 4.16
C ALA A 145 10.47 11.23 5.07
N ASN A 146 10.36 10.29 6.02
CA ASN A 146 11.42 9.94 6.97
C ASN A 146 12.39 8.86 6.46
N LYS A 147 12.26 8.44 5.20
CA LYS A 147 13.13 7.46 4.51
C LYS A 147 13.03 6.00 4.94
N ILE A 148 12.10 5.64 5.83
CA ILE A 148 11.89 4.24 6.23
C ILE A 148 11.48 3.38 5.03
N ALA A 149 10.56 3.86 4.20
CA ALA A 149 10.11 3.13 3.00
C ALA A 149 11.29 2.82 2.06
N PHE A 150 12.17 3.79 1.84
CA PHE A 150 13.34 3.62 0.95
C PHE A 150 14.38 2.66 1.52
N LEU A 151 14.59 2.64 2.84
CA LEU A 151 15.44 1.64 3.48
C LEU A 151 14.90 0.22 3.23
N ILE A 152 13.57 0.07 3.31
CA ILE A 152 12.88 -1.20 3.07
C ILE A 152 12.99 -1.61 1.61
N THR A 153 12.62 -0.74 0.67
CA THR A 153 12.63 -1.08 -0.77
C THR A 153 14.03 -1.38 -1.29
N LEU A 154 15.05 -0.72 -0.75
CA LEU A 154 16.44 -0.94 -1.12
C LEU A 154 16.95 -2.32 -0.70
N ASN A 155 16.58 -2.80 0.49
CA ASN A 155 17.15 -4.00 1.09
C ASN A 155 16.25 -5.23 0.97
N PHE A 156 14.94 -5.03 0.82
CA PHE A 156 13.91 -6.06 0.73
C PHE A 156 13.02 -5.78 -0.48
N PRO A 157 13.51 -6.00 -1.72
CA PRO A 157 12.74 -5.66 -2.91
C PRO A 157 11.50 -6.55 -3.07
N SER A 158 10.48 -5.96 -3.70
CA SER A 158 9.25 -6.62 -4.13
C SER A 158 9.47 -7.50 -5.37
N TYR A 159 8.57 -8.47 -5.54
CA TYR A 159 8.56 -9.36 -6.69
C TYR A 159 7.17 -9.34 -7.34
N SER A 160 7.14 -9.42 -8.66
CA SER A 160 5.90 -9.55 -9.41
C SER A 160 5.20 -10.88 -9.07
N LEU A 161 3.90 -10.96 -9.38
CA LEU A 161 3.13 -12.17 -9.17
C LEU A 161 3.70 -13.36 -9.95
N ASP A 162 4.13 -13.15 -11.19
CA ASP A 162 4.72 -14.20 -12.03
C ASP A 162 6.05 -14.72 -11.48
N GLU A 163 6.89 -13.80 -10.97
CA GLU A 163 8.14 -14.16 -10.31
C GLU A 163 7.87 -14.96 -9.03
N LYS A 164 6.87 -14.54 -8.23
CA LYS A 164 6.45 -15.29 -7.03
C LYS A 164 5.96 -16.68 -7.41
N ASN A 165 5.10 -16.82 -8.42
CA ASN A 165 4.60 -18.13 -8.86
C ASN A 165 5.73 -19.08 -9.30
N THR A 166 6.78 -18.53 -9.91
CA THR A 166 7.94 -19.31 -10.37
C THR A 166 8.92 -19.64 -9.25
N ARG A 167 9.30 -18.64 -8.44
CA ARG A 167 10.41 -18.72 -7.48
C ARG A 167 9.99 -19.15 -6.09
N SER A 168 8.74 -18.93 -5.70
CA SER A 168 8.24 -19.23 -4.35
C SER A 168 8.40 -20.68 -3.93
N LYS A 169 8.40 -21.61 -4.88
CA LYS A 169 8.54 -23.04 -4.63
C LYS A 169 9.87 -23.39 -3.98
N THR A 170 10.90 -22.57 -4.20
CA THR A 170 12.25 -22.76 -3.66
C THR A 170 12.56 -21.81 -2.51
N TRP A 171 11.67 -20.87 -2.20
CA TRP A 171 11.90 -19.90 -1.14
C TRP A 171 11.72 -20.51 0.25
N SER A 172 12.70 -20.27 1.09
CA SER A 172 12.57 -20.44 2.53
C SER A 172 11.52 -19.48 3.11
N ARG A 173 11.06 -19.77 4.33
CA ARG A 173 10.16 -18.88 5.07
C ARG A 173 10.72 -17.45 5.19
N ARG A 174 12.04 -17.32 5.36
CA ARG A 174 12.72 -16.03 5.47
C ARG A 174 12.65 -15.24 4.16
N GLU A 175 12.94 -15.87 3.03
CA GLU A 175 12.86 -15.21 1.72
C GLU A 175 11.44 -14.78 1.39
N TRP A 176 10.45 -15.58 1.76
CA TRP A 176 9.04 -15.21 1.69
C TRP A 176 8.72 -13.97 2.53
N ALA A 177 9.22 -13.92 3.76
CA ALA A 177 9.00 -12.79 4.66
C ALA A 177 9.64 -11.50 4.10
N TYR A 178 10.84 -11.60 3.55
CA TYR A 178 11.53 -10.48 2.90
C TYR A 178 10.74 -9.95 1.68
N ALA A 179 10.28 -10.85 0.81
CA ALA A 179 9.48 -10.47 -0.35
C ALA A 179 8.17 -9.77 0.06
N ARG A 180 7.49 -10.27 1.11
CA ARG A 180 6.25 -9.69 1.64
C ARG A 180 6.45 -8.33 2.27
N LEU A 181 7.60 -8.08 2.90
CA LEU A 181 7.95 -6.76 3.41
C LEU A 181 8.12 -5.75 2.25
N GLY A 182 8.79 -6.16 1.17
CA GLY A 182 8.97 -5.33 -0.03
C GLY A 182 7.67 -4.96 -0.73
N ASP A 183 6.67 -5.84 -0.68
CA ASP A 183 5.33 -5.59 -1.27
C ASP A 183 4.58 -4.43 -0.61
N ARG A 184 4.96 -4.03 0.60
CA ARG A 184 4.29 -2.95 1.34
C ARG A 184 4.49 -1.58 0.68
N PHE A 185 5.55 -1.42 -0.12
CA PHE A 185 5.88 -0.16 -0.79
C PHE A 185 6.12 -0.41 -2.28
N THR A 186 5.02 -0.50 -3.04
CA THR A 186 5.05 -0.66 -4.51
C THR A 186 4.51 0.56 -5.23
N THR A 187 3.69 1.36 -4.53
CA THR A 187 3.06 2.58 -5.04
C THR A 187 2.93 3.60 -3.90
N ARG A 188 2.74 4.88 -4.25
CA ARG A 188 2.44 5.96 -3.30
C ARG A 188 0.96 6.30 -3.42
N VAL A 189 0.15 5.83 -2.46
CA VAL A 189 -1.27 6.17 -2.37
C VAL A 189 -1.40 7.34 -1.39
N PRO A 190 -1.87 8.52 -1.84
CA PRO A 190 -2.03 9.67 -0.96
C PRO A 190 -2.97 9.38 0.21
N ALA A 191 -2.63 9.88 1.40
CA ALA A 191 -3.46 9.74 2.59
C ALA A 191 -4.90 10.24 2.42
N GLU A 192 -5.11 11.30 1.62
CA GLU A 192 -6.44 11.84 1.32
C GLU A 192 -7.36 10.81 0.65
N LEU A 193 -6.81 9.95 -0.23
CA LEU A 193 -7.57 8.88 -0.86
C LEU A 193 -7.90 7.76 0.14
N ILE A 194 -6.99 7.47 1.07
CA ILE A 194 -7.22 6.48 2.13
C ILE A 194 -8.32 6.97 3.06
N GLN A 195 -8.30 8.24 3.45
CA GLN A 195 -9.38 8.85 4.24
C GLN A 195 -10.72 8.87 3.49
N ALA A 196 -10.70 9.20 2.19
CA ALA A 196 -11.90 9.19 1.37
C ALA A 196 -12.49 7.77 1.22
N SER A 197 -11.64 6.74 1.12
CA SER A 197 -12.08 5.34 1.11
C SER A 197 -12.77 4.98 2.42
N ALA A 198 -12.14 5.26 3.57
CA ALA A 198 -12.72 5.01 4.87
C ALA A 198 -14.08 5.73 5.05
N ALA A 199 -14.17 7.00 4.64
CA ALA A 199 -15.43 7.74 4.67
C ALA A 199 -16.50 7.18 3.73
N ALA A 200 -16.14 6.56 2.61
CA ALA A 200 -17.08 5.90 1.71
C ALA A 200 -17.56 4.55 2.28
N GLU A 201 -16.65 3.78 2.87
CA GLU A 201 -16.93 2.50 3.54
C GLU A 201 -17.89 2.72 4.72
N THR A 202 -17.57 3.62 5.65
CA THR A 202 -18.44 3.91 6.80
C THR A 202 -19.83 4.39 6.38
N ARG A 203 -19.95 5.24 5.34
CA ARG A 203 -21.27 5.66 4.84
C ARG A 203 -22.07 4.48 4.29
N SER A 204 -21.40 3.53 3.64
CA SER A 204 -22.03 2.32 3.11
C SER A 204 -22.47 1.39 4.25
N ASP A 205 -21.63 1.23 5.27
CA ASP A 205 -21.92 0.39 6.43
C ASP A 205 -23.07 0.94 7.27
N ILE A 206 -23.11 2.25 7.51
CA ILE A 206 -24.22 2.90 8.20
C ILE A 206 -25.50 2.75 7.38
N TYR A 207 -25.45 3.03 6.07
CA TYR A 207 -26.60 2.84 5.19
C TYR A 207 -27.15 1.42 5.31
N ILE A 208 -26.31 0.38 5.20
CA ILE A 208 -26.72 -1.02 5.31
C ILE A 208 -27.28 -1.34 6.70
N SER A 209 -26.59 -0.87 7.76
CA SER A 209 -26.93 -1.18 9.15
C SER A 209 -28.24 -0.51 9.59
N GLU A 210 -28.54 0.70 9.10
CA GLU A 210 -29.78 1.41 9.40
C GLU A 210 -31.03 0.73 8.83
N TYR A 211 -30.93 0.02 7.70
CA TYR A 211 -32.08 -0.71 7.16
C TYR A 211 -32.57 -1.82 8.09
N ASN A 212 -31.75 -2.28 9.04
CA ASN A 212 -32.09 -3.33 9.99
C ASN A 212 -32.83 -4.49 9.30
N ILE A 213 -32.33 -4.93 8.14
CA ILE A 213 -33.00 -5.98 7.36
C ILE A 213 -32.96 -7.25 8.18
N ILE A 214 -34.09 -7.57 8.81
CA ILE A 214 -34.27 -8.84 9.52
C ILE A 214 -34.37 -9.91 8.43
N MET A 215 -33.25 -10.58 8.15
CA MET A 215 -33.18 -11.59 7.08
C MET A 215 -34.25 -12.68 7.24
N GLY A 216 -34.70 -12.96 8.47
CA GLY A 216 -35.80 -13.90 8.75
C GLY A 216 -37.21 -13.40 8.41
N ASN A 217 -37.37 -12.13 8.04
CA ASN A 217 -38.62 -11.52 7.61
C ASN A 217 -38.62 -11.16 6.12
N LEU A 218 -37.56 -11.49 5.38
CA LEU A 218 -37.52 -11.34 3.93
C LEU A 218 -38.49 -12.36 3.32
N ARG A 219 -39.41 -11.86 2.50
CA ARG A 219 -40.36 -12.69 1.76
C ARG A 219 -40.06 -12.65 0.28
N ASP A 220 -40.15 -13.79 -0.38
CA ASP A 220 -40.11 -13.86 -1.83
C ASP A 220 -41.48 -13.49 -2.46
N ASN A 221 -41.55 -13.54 -3.80
CA ASN A 221 -42.76 -13.23 -4.57
C ASN A 221 -43.92 -14.18 -4.27
N THR A 222 -43.67 -15.28 -3.53
CA THR A 222 -44.62 -16.29 -3.11
C THR A 222 -44.97 -16.21 -1.62
N ASN A 223 -44.52 -15.14 -0.93
CA ASN A 223 -44.71 -14.91 0.50
C ASN A 223 -44.03 -15.94 1.42
N GLN A 224 -42.98 -16.65 0.95
CA GLN A 224 -42.12 -17.48 1.79
C GLN A 224 -40.95 -16.70 2.34
#